data_AF-A0A0D0DS78-F1
#
_entry.id   AF-A0A0D0DS78-F1
#
_cell.length_a   1.000
_cell.length_b   1.000
_cell.length_c   1.000
_cell.angle_alpha   90.00
_cell.angle_beta   90.00
_cell.angle_gamma   90.00
#
_symmetry.space_group_name_H-M   'P 1'
#
loop_
_entity.id
_entity.type
_entity.pdbx_description
1 polymer ?
#
loop_
_entity_poly.entity_id
_entity_poly.type
_entity_poly.pdbx_seq_one_letter_code
_entity_poly.pdbx_strand_id
1 'polypeptide(L)'
;MESCSLQLGKTSYKMRNGMQPNLSHLSFSAHCFACIPPKLQMKLGPWSHEAVVVGYALRIKAYCCCGKATSVLFNSSDVIFDENFTGCVFPDSDNDNDSDSSVAHISN
;
A
#
# COMPACT_ATOMS: atom_id res chain seq x y z
N MET A 1 14.83 -32.58 7.37
CA MET A 1 14.31 -31.63 6.37
C MET A 1 12.99 -31.13 6.91
N GLU A 2 13.03 -30.03 7.67
CA GLU A 2 11.87 -29.53 8.41
C GLU A 2 10.89 -28.86 7.43
N SER A 3 9.65 -29.33 7.43
CA SER A 3 8.60 -28.85 6.55
C SER A 3 8.08 -27.50 7.03
N CYS A 4 8.21 -26.45 6.20
CA CYS A 4 7.58 -25.15 6.41
C CYS A 4 6.05 -25.30 6.38
N SER A 5 5.46 -25.59 7.52
CA SER A 5 4.02 -25.68 7.74
C SER A 5 3.46 -24.28 7.87
N LEU A 6 3.30 -23.60 6.72
CA LEU A 6 2.55 -22.33 6.65
C LEU A 6 1.12 -22.60 7.15
N GLN A 7 0.81 -22.18 8.38
CA GLN A 7 -0.54 -22.31 8.90
C GLN A 7 -1.49 -21.46 8.04
N LEU A 8 -2.41 -22.14 7.36
CA LEU A 8 -3.39 -21.53 6.47
C LEU A 8 -4.19 -20.47 7.23
N GLY A 9 -4.08 -19.20 6.80
CA GLY A 9 -4.79 -18.07 7.41
C GLY A 9 -3.97 -17.22 8.40
N LYS A 10 -2.69 -17.53 8.65
CA LYS A 10 -1.76 -16.64 9.38
C LYS A 10 -0.69 -16.11 8.44
N THR A 11 -0.53 -14.80 8.38
CA THR A 11 0.58 -14.18 7.64
C THR A 11 1.90 -14.44 8.36
N SER A 12 2.99 -14.66 7.62
CA SER A 12 4.32 -14.94 8.20
C SER A 12 4.78 -13.85 9.17
N TYR A 13 4.40 -12.59 8.90
CA TYR A 13 4.61 -11.48 9.82
C TYR A 13 3.94 -11.71 11.18
N LYS A 14 2.66 -12.11 11.20
CA LYS A 14 1.93 -12.42 12.45
C LYS A 14 2.57 -13.57 13.21
N MET A 15 3.10 -14.57 12.50
CA MET A 15 3.79 -15.70 13.14
C MET A 15 5.14 -15.29 13.77
N ARG A 16 5.85 -14.34 13.16
CA ARG A 16 7.15 -13.87 13.65
C ARG A 16 7.03 -12.79 14.73
N ASN A 17 6.09 -11.87 14.58
CA ASN A 17 5.98 -10.66 15.40
C ASN A 17 4.84 -10.73 16.42
N GLY A 18 3.98 -11.76 16.37
CA GLY A 18 2.83 -11.91 17.28
C GLY A 18 1.70 -10.89 17.07
N MET A 19 1.93 -9.85 16.27
CA MET A 19 0.99 -8.77 15.98
C MET A 19 0.44 -8.86 14.56
N GLN A 20 -0.77 -8.37 14.37
CA GLN A 20 -1.35 -8.21 13.03
C GLN A 20 -0.62 -7.05 12.33
N PRO A 21 -0.12 -7.24 11.09
CA PRO A 21 0.60 -6.18 10.40
C PRO A 21 -0.36 -5.02 10.13
N ASN A 22 0.06 -3.81 10.51
CA ASN A 22 -0.51 -2.57 10.00
C ASN A 22 0.07 -2.32 8.59
N LEU A 23 -0.58 -1.51 7.74
CA LEU A 23 -0.08 -1.12 6.42
C LEU A 23 1.33 -0.49 6.49
N SER A 24 1.68 0.17 7.59
CA SER A 24 3.05 0.65 7.87
C SER A 24 4.12 -0.44 7.98
N HIS A 25 3.73 -1.71 8.15
CA HIS A 25 4.62 -2.86 8.16
C HIS A 25 4.73 -3.57 6.81
N LEU A 26 4.00 -3.11 5.79
CA LEU A 26 4.15 -3.60 4.43
C LEU A 26 5.45 -3.01 3.85
N SER A 27 6.58 -3.66 4.11
CA SER A 27 7.91 -3.24 3.63
C SER A 27 8.08 -3.27 2.11
N PHE A 28 7.04 -3.61 1.35
CA PHE A 28 7.08 -3.70 -0.11
C PHE A 28 6.36 -2.53 -0.81
N SER A 29 5.81 -1.56 -0.05
CA SER A 29 5.23 -0.39 -0.69
C SER A 29 6.33 0.49 -1.26
N ALA A 30 6.37 0.61 -2.58
CA ALA A 30 7.36 1.40 -3.28
C ALA A 30 6.67 2.41 -4.19
N HIS A 31 7.23 3.63 -4.24
CA HIS A 31 6.84 4.63 -5.21
C HIS A 31 7.26 4.16 -6.61
N CYS A 32 6.37 4.37 -7.57
CA CYS A 32 6.55 3.84 -8.91
C CYS A 32 5.80 4.65 -9.97
N PHE A 33 6.19 4.44 -11.21
CA PHE A 33 5.54 4.98 -12.39
C PHE A 33 5.02 3.82 -13.23
N ALA A 34 3.70 3.68 -13.32
CA ALA A 34 3.06 2.69 -14.16
C ALA A 34 2.95 3.21 -15.60
N CYS A 35 3.49 2.47 -16.56
CA CYS A 35 3.51 2.88 -17.95
C CYS A 35 2.10 2.86 -18.56
N ILE A 36 1.74 3.93 -19.26
CA ILE A 36 0.46 4.02 -19.97
C ILE A 36 0.63 3.26 -21.29
N PRO A 37 -0.25 2.29 -21.60
CA PRO A 37 -0.13 1.53 -22.83
C PRO A 37 -0.20 2.47 -24.05
N PRO A 38 0.57 2.23 -25.13
CA PRO A 38 0.67 3.16 -26.26
C PRO A 38 -0.67 3.55 -26.90
N LYS A 39 -1.67 2.68 -26.82
CA LYS A 39 -3.04 2.92 -27.32
C LYS A 39 -3.80 4.01 -26.55
N LEU A 40 -3.44 4.24 -25.29
CA LEU A 40 -4.02 5.25 -24.41
C LEU A 40 -3.15 6.50 -24.31
N GLN A 41 -1.95 6.48 -24.89
CA GLN A 41 -1.07 7.64 -24.91
C GLN A 41 -1.59 8.69 -25.89
N MET A 42 -1.66 9.94 -25.44
CA MET A 42 -1.96 11.08 -26.30
C MET A 42 -0.66 11.74 -26.75
N LYS A 43 -0.68 12.35 -27.95
CA LYS A 43 0.44 13.15 -28.43
C LYS A 43 0.66 14.33 -27.47
N LEU A 44 1.84 14.40 -26.85
CA LEU A 44 2.21 15.33 -25.76
C LEU A 44 1.51 15.07 -24.41
N GLY A 45 0.87 13.91 -24.24
CA GLY A 45 0.34 13.48 -22.95
C GLY A 45 1.41 12.83 -22.05
N PRO A 46 1.08 12.57 -20.78
CA PRO A 46 1.94 11.79 -19.89
C PRO A 46 2.14 10.38 -20.45
N TRP A 47 3.32 9.81 -20.21
CA TRP A 47 3.68 8.45 -20.64
C TRP A 47 3.51 7.42 -19.52
N SER A 48 3.44 7.89 -18.28
CA SER A 48 3.27 7.06 -17.09
C SER A 48 2.38 7.76 -16.06
N HIS A 49 1.78 6.95 -15.19
CA HIS A 49 1.04 7.40 -14.02
C HIS A 49 1.88 7.19 -12.77
N GLU A 50 1.97 8.23 -11.94
CA GLU A 50 2.54 8.14 -10.61
C GLU A 50 1.65 7.29 -9.70
N ALA A 51 2.25 6.29 -9.06
CA ALA A 51 1.55 5.29 -8.28
C ALA A 51 2.42 4.72 -7.15
N VAL A 52 1.78 3.95 -6.29
CA VAL A 52 2.42 3.17 -5.24
C VAL A 52 2.11 1.71 -5.44
N VAL A 53 3.13 0.85 -5.44
CA VAL A 53 2.89 -0.60 -5.44
C VAL A 53 2.36 -1.02 -4.08
N VAL A 54 1.21 -1.68 -4.06
CA VAL A 54 0.59 -2.26 -2.85
C VAL A 54 0.89 -3.75 -2.76
N GLY A 55 1.15 -4.41 -3.89
CA GLY A 55 1.52 -5.82 -3.92
C GLY A 55 1.42 -6.42 -5.30
N TYR A 56 1.03 -7.69 -5.35
CA TYR A 56 0.89 -8.45 -6.58
C TYR A 56 -0.58 -8.68 -6.92
N ALA A 57 -0.89 -8.70 -8.21
CA ALA A 57 -2.21 -9.11 -8.67
C ALA A 57 -2.41 -10.62 -8.44
N LEU A 58 -3.60 -11.02 -8.01
CA LEU A 58 -3.87 -12.38 -7.52
C LEU A 58 -3.69 -13.49 -8.57
N ARG A 59 -3.86 -13.19 -9.86
CA ARG A 59 -3.98 -14.20 -10.93
C ARG A 59 -3.17 -13.90 -12.19
N ILE A 60 -2.42 -12.79 -12.19
CA ILE A 60 -1.66 -12.33 -13.35
C ILE A 60 -0.28 -11.87 -12.91
N LYS A 61 0.69 -11.93 -13.81
CA LYS A 61 2.05 -11.41 -13.58
C LYS A 61 2.05 -9.88 -13.69
N ALA A 62 1.46 -9.22 -12.70
CA ALA A 62 1.36 -7.78 -12.61
C ALA A 62 1.47 -7.33 -11.15
N TYR A 63 1.90 -6.10 -10.95
CA TYR A 63 1.80 -5.43 -9.67
C TYR A 63 0.40 -4.84 -9.51
N CYS A 64 -0.10 -4.85 -8.28
CA CYS A 64 -1.25 -4.07 -7.87
C CYS A 64 -0.73 -2.70 -7.42
N CYS A 65 -1.12 -1.66 -8.14
CA CYS A 65 -0.66 -0.28 -7.96
C CYS A 65 -1.84 0.60 -7.53
N CYS A 66 -1.60 1.57 -6.65
CA CYS A 66 -2.55 2.61 -6.29
C CYS A 66 -2.12 3.93 -6.94
N GLY A 67 -2.98 4.52 -7.79
CA GLY A 67 -2.66 5.80 -8.41
C GLY A 67 -2.62 6.92 -7.37
N LYS A 68 -1.55 7.71 -7.32
CA LYS A 68 -1.39 8.80 -6.34
C LYS A 68 -2.46 9.89 -6.49
N ALA A 69 -2.86 10.21 -7.72
CA ALA A 69 -3.84 11.25 -8.00
C ALA A 69 -5.30 10.79 -7.81
N THR A 70 -5.61 9.55 -8.16
CA THR A 70 -6.99 9.03 -8.17
C THR A 70 -7.33 8.20 -6.94
N SER A 71 -6.32 7.73 -6.19
CA SER A 71 -6.47 6.75 -5.09
C SER A 71 -7.16 5.45 -5.52
N VAL A 72 -7.10 5.10 -6.80
CA VAL A 72 -7.71 3.89 -7.38
C VAL A 72 -6.65 2.81 -7.55
N LEU A 73 -7.02 1.59 -7.16
CA LEU A 73 -6.21 0.40 -7.40
C LEU A 73 -6.36 -0.09 -8.85
N PHE A 74 -5.24 -0.38 -9.49
CA PHE A 74 -5.18 -0.96 -10.82
C PHE A 74 -4.00 -1.93 -10.92
N ASN A 75 -4.04 -2.82 -11.91
CA ASN A 75 -2.95 -3.76 -12.14
C ASN A 75 -2.08 -3.27 -13.29
N SER A 76 -0.76 -3.23 -13.10
CA SER A 76 0.20 -2.98 -14.18
C SER A 76 1.36 -3.97 -14.13
N SER A 77 1.70 -4.54 -15.28
CA SER A 77 2.91 -5.35 -15.47
C SER A 77 4.12 -4.50 -15.84
N ASP A 78 3.89 -3.29 -16.35
CA ASP A 78 4.93 -2.34 -16.78
C ASP A 78 5.01 -1.20 -15.77
N VAL A 79 5.95 -1.34 -14.84
CA VAL A 79 6.12 -0.45 -13.68
C VAL A 79 7.60 -0.19 -13.49
N ILE A 80 7.96 1.09 -13.38
CA ILE A 80 9.31 1.55 -13.09
C ILE A 80 9.32 2.06 -11.65
N PHE A 81 10.19 1.53 -10.80
CA PHE A 81 10.31 1.94 -9.41
C PHE A 81 11.18 3.19 -9.27
N ASP A 82 10.75 4.11 -8.42
CA ASP A 82 11.59 5.24 -8.00
C ASP A 82 12.30 4.87 -6.69
N GLU A 83 13.51 4.32 -6.82
CA GLU A 83 14.34 3.94 -5.67
C GLU A 83 14.91 5.15 -4.90
N ASN A 84 14.83 6.35 -5.50
CA ASN A 84 15.31 7.58 -4.91
C ASN A 84 14.20 8.36 -4.19
N PHE A 85 12.97 7.82 -4.17
CA PHE A 85 11.85 8.46 -3.52
C PHE A 85 12.03 8.52 -2.00
N THR A 86 12.24 9.73 -1.48
CA THR A 86 12.38 10.01 -0.04
C THR A 86 11.10 10.54 0.61
N GLY A 87 10.01 10.66 -0.16
CA GLY A 87 8.74 11.19 0.31
C GLY A 87 7.87 10.17 1.05
N CYS A 88 6.78 10.66 1.65
CA CYS A 88 5.75 9.80 2.24
C CYS A 88 4.97 9.09 1.12
N VAL A 89 5.00 7.76 1.13
CA VAL A 89 4.30 6.93 0.14
C VAL A 89 2.78 7.02 0.34
N PHE A 90 2.33 7.08 1.60
CA PHE A 90 0.94 7.24 1.98
C PHE A 90 0.74 8.58 2.69
N PRO A 91 -0.23 9.42 2.28
CA PRO A 91 -0.68 10.52 3.13
C PRO A 91 -1.37 9.89 4.35
N ASP A 92 -0.94 10.29 5.55
CA ASP A 92 -1.61 9.91 6.79
C ASP A 92 -3.06 10.38 6.71
N SER A 93 -4.02 9.45 6.88
CA SER A 93 -5.40 9.83 7.15
C SER A 93 -5.40 10.63 8.45
N ASP A 94 -5.79 11.90 8.37
CA ASP A 94 -5.88 12.77 9.55
C ASP A 94 -6.71 12.10 10.66
N ASN A 95 -6.17 12.16 11.88
CA ASN A 95 -6.72 11.58 13.10
C ASN A 95 -8.22 11.88 13.29
N ASP A 96 -9.02 10.82 13.47
CA ASP A 96 -10.32 10.90 14.15
C ASP A 96 -10.08 11.32 15.61
N ASN A 97 -10.34 12.60 15.91
CA ASN A 97 -10.46 13.08 17.29
C ASN A 97 -11.78 12.56 17.89
N ASP A 98 -11.80 11.30 18.31
CA ASP A 98 -12.77 10.81 19.29
C ASP A 98 -12.27 11.16 20.71
N SER A 99 -12.66 12.35 21.18
CA SER A 99 -12.56 12.68 22.60
C SER A 99 -13.89 12.33 23.28
N ASP A 100 -14.05 11.07 23.70
CA ASP A 100 -15.13 10.68 24.62
C ASP A 100 -14.64 10.66 26.08
N SER A 101 -15.31 11.51 26.88
CA SER A 101 -15.66 11.38 28.30
C SER A 101 -14.71 10.64 29.26
N SER A 102 -14.14 11.40 30.21
CA SER A 102 -13.96 10.90 31.58
C SER A 102 -14.75 11.76 32.57
N VAL A 103 -15.79 11.14 33.14
CA VAL A 103 -16.54 11.63 34.30
C VAL A 103 -15.62 11.55 35.53
N ALA A 104 -15.47 12.66 36.26
CA ALA A 104 -15.03 12.63 37.64
C ALA A 104 -15.91 13.58 38.48
N HIS A 105 -16.62 12.97 39.43
CA HIS A 105 -17.40 13.59 40.48
C HIS A 105 -16.56 14.59 41.29
N ILE A 106 -17.15 15.74 41.64
CA ILE A 106 -16.78 16.44 42.88
C ILE A 106 -18.09 16.85 43.58
N SER A 107 -18.40 16.11 44.64
CA SER A 107 -19.24 16.59 45.74
C SER A 107 -18.34 17.25 46.77
N ASN A 108 -18.53 18.54 47.02
CA ASN A 108 -18.87 19.16 48.31
C ASN A 108 -18.87 20.68 48.17
#